data_AF-A0A4V1SZI6-F1
#
_entry.id   AF-A0A4V1SZI6-F1
#
_cell.length_a   1.000
_cell.length_b   1.000
_cell.length_c   1.000
_cell.angle_alpha   90.00
_cell.angle_beta   90.00
_cell.angle_gamma   90.00
#
_symmetry.space_group_name_H-M   'P 1'
#
loop_
_entity.id
_entity.type
_entity.pdbx_description
1 polymer ?
#
loop_
_entity_poly.entity_id
_entity_poly.type
_entity_poly.pdbx_seq_one_letter_code
_entity_poly.pdbx_strand_id
1 'polypeptide(L)' 'LNDVMLKAIEAHHAPVVRGNPVRIKYVTQLPTRTPSIAFFCNYPDDIKPPYKNYLENKLRENFEFSGIPIRLFFRKK' A
#
# COMPACT_ATOMS: atom_id res chain seq x y z
N LEU A 1 -6.93 8.61 -4.82
CA LEU A 1 -6.18 7.43 -4.28
C LEU A 1 -4.70 7.74 -4.11
N ASN A 2 -3.96 8.05 -5.18
CA ASN A 2 -2.53 8.38 -5.11
C ASN A 2 -2.22 9.49 -4.10
N ASP A 3 -2.90 10.63 -4.18
CA ASP A 3 -2.58 11.80 -3.33
C ASP A 3 -2.75 11.51 -1.83
N VAL A 4 -3.73 10.68 -1.48
CA VAL A 4 -3.99 10.28 -0.09
C VAL A 4 -2.96 9.26 0.39
N MET A 5 -2.73 8.22 -0.41
CA MET A 5 -1.86 7.12 0.01
C MET A 5 -0.38 7.52 0.00
N LEU A 6 0.06 8.31 -0.97
CA LEU A 6 1.44 8.79 -1.02
C LEU A 6 1.75 9.67 0.19
N LYS A 7 0.83 10.54 0.61
CA LYS A 7 0.99 11.33 1.85
C LYS A 7 1.10 10.45 3.09
N ALA A 8 0.31 9.39 3.19
CA ALA A 8 0.41 8.44 4.30
C ALA A 8 1.77 7.71 4.31
N ILE A 9 2.27 7.32 3.13
CA ILE A 9 3.56 6.65 2.96
C ILE A 9 4.75 7.60 3.28
N GLU A 10 4.60 8.89 2.99
CA GLU A 10 5.57 9.92 3.38
C GLU A 10 5.58 10.14 4.89
N ALA A 11 4.41 10.14 5.54
CA ALA A 11 4.31 10.29 6.98
C ALA A 11 4.85 9.07 7.74
N HIS A 12 4.73 7.87 7.16
CA HIS A 12 5.23 6.63 7.74
C HIS A 12 5.92 5.77 6.67
N HIS A 13 7.24 5.86 6.65
CA HIS A 13 8.08 5.18 5.67
C HIS A 13 8.10 3.67 5.87
N ALA A 14 8.23 2.96 4.76
CA ALA A 14 8.46 1.52 4.76
C ALA A 14 9.83 1.17 5.36
N PRO A 15 9.99 -0.02 5.96
CA PRO A 15 11.28 -0.49 6.43
C PRO A 15 12.35 -0.47 5.34
N VAL A 16 13.59 -0.21 5.73
CA VAL A 16 14.74 -0.29 4.83
C VAL A 16 15.06 -1.76 4.55
N VAL A 17 15.31 -2.06 3.28
CA VAL A 17 15.63 -3.39 2.78
C VAL A 17 17.04 -3.34 2.21
N ARG A 18 17.96 -4.11 2.80
CA ARG A 18 19.35 -4.22 2.31
C ARG A 18 20.02 -2.85 2.09
N GLY A 19 19.84 -1.93 3.05
CA GLY A 19 20.36 -0.57 3.00
C GLY A 19 19.60 0.40 2.09
N ASN A 20 18.56 -0.05 1.37
CA ASN A 20 17.76 0.78 0.49
C ASN A 20 16.32 0.93 1.00
N PRO A 21 15.75 2.14 1.10
CA PRO A 21 14.36 2.31 1.49
C PRO A 21 13.41 1.73 0.43
N VAL A 22 12.30 1.14 0.86
CA VAL A 22 11.24 0.76 -0.07
C VAL A 22 10.47 2.02 -0.48
N ARG A 23 10.48 2.32 -1.78
CA ARG A 23 9.83 3.48 -2.38
C ARG A 23 8.62 3.03 -3.16
N ILE A 24 7.44 3.44 -2.71
CA ILE A 24 6.19 3.29 -3.46
C ILE A 24 6.05 4.49 -4.38
N LYS A 25 5.97 4.26 -5.69
CA LYS A 25 5.91 5.35 -6.68
C LYS A 25 4.48 5.77 -7.00
N TYR A 26 3.56 4.81 -7.02
CA TYR A 26 2.15 5.07 -7.25
C TYR A 26 1.31 3.87 -6.78
N VAL A 27 0.01 4.12 -6.68
CA VAL A 27 -1.02 3.24 -6.17
C VAL A 27 -2.21 3.28 -7.13
N THR A 28 -2.78 2.12 -7.46
CA THR A 28 -3.96 2.02 -8.32
C THR A 28 -4.96 1.02 -7.75
N GLN A 29 -6.24 1.26 -7.99
CA GLN A 29 -7.28 0.27 -7.79
C GLN A 29 -7.32 -0.66 -9.01
N LEU A 30 -7.47 -1.96 -8.78
CA LEU A 30 -7.67 -2.97 -9.83
C LEU A 30 -9.17 -3.15 -10.09
N PRO A 31 -9.60 -3.42 -11.34
CA PRO A 31 -10.99 -3.64 -11.69
C PRO A 31 -11.45 -5.04 -11.23
N THR A 32 -11.76 -5.18 -9.95
CA THR A 32 -12.19 -6.45 -9.33
C THR A 32 -13.42 -6.25 -8.47
N ARG A 33 -14.22 -7.32 -8.27
CA ARG A 33 -15.43 -7.31 -7.43
C ARG A 33 -15.16 -6.93 -5.97
N THR A 34 -14.02 -7.35 -5.43
CA THR A 34 -13.55 -6.95 -4.10
C THR A 34 -12.59 -5.76 -4.25
N PRO A 35 -12.56 -4.78 -3.33
CA PRO A 35 -11.57 -3.71 -3.38
C PRO A 35 -10.15 -4.28 -3.39
N SER A 36 -9.49 -4.17 -4.54
CA SER A 36 -8.11 -4.62 -4.74
C SER A 36 -7.25 -3.43 -5.09
N ILE A 37 -6.20 -3.19 -4.31
CA ILE A 37 -5.32 -2.04 -4.46
C ILE A 37 -3.90 -2.54 -4.69
N ALA A 38 -3.30 -2.08 -5.78
CA ALA A 38 -1.94 -2.41 -6.17
C ALA A 38 -1.01 -1.21 -5.89
N PHE A 39 0.05 -1.48 -5.13
CA PHE A 39 1.14 -0.56 -4.86
C PHE A 39 2.33 -0.94 -5.73
N PHE A 40 2.88 0.03 -6.45
CA PHE A 40 4.05 -0.19 -7.31
C PHE A 40 5.29 0.36 -6.62
N CYS A 41 6.23 -0.53 -6.29
CA CYS A 41 7.45 -0.21 -5.55
C CYS A 41 8.69 -0.90 -6.13
N ASN A 42 9.86 -0.54 -5.58
CA ASN A 42 11.15 -1.14 -5.95
C ASN A 42 11.36 -2.55 -5.37
N TYR A 43 10.88 -2.81 -4.16
CA TYR A 43 11.01 -4.10 -3.45
C TYR A 43 9.64 -4.59 -2.99
N PRO A 44 8.82 -5.17 -3.88
CA PRO A 44 7.48 -5.64 -3.53
C PRO A 44 7.49 -6.83 -2.58
N ASP A 45 8.45 -7.75 -2.75
CA ASP A 45 8.55 -8.98 -1.97
C ASP A 45 9.01 -8.75 -0.53
N ASP A 46 9.65 -7.60 -0.27
CA ASP A 46 10.18 -7.24 1.04
C ASP A 46 9.20 -6.38 1.88
N ILE A 47 7.97 -6.18 1.41
CA ILE A 47 6.93 -5.51 2.20
C ILE A 47 6.45 -6.45 3.32
N LYS A 48 6.90 -6.15 4.54
CA LYS A 48 6.56 -6.94 5.73
C LYS A 48 5.09 -6.75 6.15
N PRO A 49 4.48 -7.75 6.82
CA PRO A 49 3.10 -7.68 7.29
C PRO A 49 2.74 -6.42 8.11
N PRO A 50 3.58 -5.90 9.01
CA PRO A 50 3.24 -4.70 9.77
C PRO A 50 3.01 -3.46 8.89
N TYR A 51 3.83 -3.28 7.85
CA TYR A 51 3.68 -2.17 6.92
C TYR A 51 2.47 -2.37 6.01
N LYS A 52 2.19 -3.60 5.59
CA LYS A 52 0.97 -3.95 4.87
C LYS A 52 -0.29 -3.61 5.69
N ASN A 53 -0.32 -3.96 6.97
CA ASN A 53 -1.43 -3.66 7.87
C ASN A 53 -1.61 -2.15 8.06
N TYR A 54 -0.52 -1.41 8.19
CA TYR A 54 -0.56 0.06 8.23
C TYR A 54 -1.24 0.64 6.98
N LEU A 55 -0.86 0.19 5.78
CA LEU A 55 -1.47 0.66 4.53
C LEU A 55 -2.94 0.27 4.43
N GLU A 56 -3.31 -0.93 4.89
CA GLU A 56 -4.72 -1.35 4.93
C GLU A 56 -5.54 -0.47 5.86
N ASN A 57 -5.04 -0.18 7.07
CA ASN A 57 -5.73 0.67 8.02
C ASN A 57 -5.92 2.09 7.47
N LYS A 58 -4.89 2.65 6.81
CA LYS A 58 -5.01 3.95 6.16
C LYS A 58 -6.03 3.95 5.02
N LEU A 59 -6.14 2.86 4.28
CA LEU A 59 -7.20 2.71 3.28
C LEU A 59 -8.59 2.67 3.93
N ARG A 60 -8.76 1.95 5.04
CA ARG A 60 -10.04 1.89 5.77
C ARG A 60 -10.46 3.25 6.34
N GLU A 61 -9.51 3.98 6.90
CA GLU A 61 -9.74 5.32 7.48
C GLU A 61 -10.16 6.35 6.43
N ASN A 62 -9.59 6.31 5.22
CA ASN A 62 -9.79 7.37 4.22
C ASN A 62 -10.88 7.07 3.18
N PHE A 63 -11.31 5.81 3.04
CA PHE A 63 -12.21 5.37 1.96
C PHE A 63 -13.40 4.53 2.47
N GLU A 64 -13.70 4.60 3.77
CA GLU A 64 -14.90 4.00 4.41
C GLU A 64 -15.09 2.49 4.13
N PHE A 65 -14.00 1.75 3.93
CA PHE A 65 -14.06 0.31 3.74
C PHE A 65 -14.39 -0.42 5.05
N SER A 66 -15.67 -0.59 5.34
CA SER A 66 -16.20 -1.35 6.49
C SER A 66 -16.87 -2.65 6.04
N GLY A 67 -16.75 -3.70 6.84
CA GLY A 67 -17.45 -4.98 6.62
C GLY A 67 -16.97 -5.82 5.41
N ILE A 68 -16.03 -5.33 4.61
CA ILE A 68 -15.46 -6.05 3.45
C ILE A 68 -13.94 -6.23 3.55
N PRO A 69 -13.41 -7.35 3.01
CA PRO A 69 -11.97 -7.54 2.90
C PRO A 69 -11.38 -6.61 1.84
N ILE A 70 -10.17 -6.09 2.09
CA ILE A 70 -9.38 -5.33 1.12
C ILE A 70 -8.21 -6.21 0.70
N ARG A 71 -7.96 -6.32 -0.62
CA ARG A 71 -6.81 -7.06 -1.14
C ARG A 71 -5.70 -6.09 -1.52
N LEU A 72 -4.57 -6.19 -0.83
CA LEU A 72 -3.38 -5.41 -1.17
C LEU A 72 -2.41 -6.25 -1.99
N PHE A 73 -1.97 -5.69 -3.11
CA PHE A 73 -0.95 -6.25 -3.98
C PHE A 73 0.26 -5.32 -4.02
N PHE A 74 1.46 -5.89 -3.98
CA PHE A 74 2.70 -5.16 -4.19
C PHE A 74 3.33 -5.67 -5.47
N ARG A 75 3.65 -4.76 -6.39
CA ARG A 75 4.20 -5.08 -7.70
C ARG A 75 5.49 -4.32 -7.93
N LYS A 76 6.43 -4.96 -8.62
CA LYS A 76 7.64 -4.30 -9.07
C LYS A 76 7.28 -3.28 -10.12
N LYS A 77 7.79 -2.05 -9.96
CA LYS A 77 7.76 -1.05 -11.02
C LYS A 77 8.91 -1.27 -12.01
#